data_AF-A0A1E1JUA6-F1
#
_entry.id   AF-A0A1E1JUA6-F1
#
_cell.length_a   1.000
_cell.length_b   1.000
_cell.length_c   1.000
_cell.angle_alpha   90.00
_cell.angle_beta   90.00
_cell.angle_gamma   90.00
#
_symmetry.space_group_name_H-M   'P 1'
#
loop_
_entity.id
_entity.type
_entity.pdbx_description
1 polymer ?
#
loop_
_entity_poly.entity_id
_entity_poly.type
_entity_poly.pdbx_seq_one_letter_code
_entity_poly.pdbx_strand_id
1 'polypeptide(L)'
;MFALRRKAVESAGRLPAAAGRRTSPYSTAHPEKHGDQGHHHEGPKAESLGTQFYVALVMVPLSLGVYAVSRPSANGQPAAFTNYISSTYNEYKDTWAARNTLHTAALESAAFDRNLFQSTPGSRHIELRFPEIFNTGSPHNVVAGQGARNMDQLVAHYEKKNADMEEKKVKALAARAAESK
;
A
#
# COMPACT_ATOMS: atom_id res chain seq x y z
N MET A 1 12.70 -24.64 22.75
CA MET A 1 11.47 -24.80 21.95
C MET A 1 10.62 -23.56 22.14
N PHE A 2 10.59 -22.65 21.16
CA PHE A 2 9.80 -21.41 21.25
C PHE A 2 8.62 -21.50 20.28
N ALA A 3 7.41 -21.57 20.84
CA ALA A 3 6.16 -21.55 20.10
C ALA A 3 5.83 -20.10 19.69
N LEU A 4 5.99 -19.80 18.40
CA LEU A 4 5.55 -18.53 17.83
C LEU A 4 4.02 -18.54 17.68
N ARG A 5 3.34 -17.83 18.57
CA ARG A 5 1.91 -17.51 18.45
C ARG A 5 1.70 -16.56 17.27
N ARG A 6 0.97 -16.99 16.24
CA ARG A 6 0.46 -16.10 15.19
C ARG A 6 -0.88 -15.50 15.68
N LYS A 7 -0.87 -14.20 15.95
CA LYS A 7 -2.09 -13.36 16.05
C LYS A 7 -1.89 -12.13 15.16
N ALA A 8 -3.02 -11.62 14.64
CA ALA A 8 -3.20 -10.60 13.60
C ALA A 8 -3.06 -11.17 12.18
N VAL A 9 -3.99 -10.97 11.25
CA VAL A 9 -4.70 -9.72 10.91
C VAL A 9 -6.11 -10.04 10.41
N GLU A 10 -7.13 -9.54 11.10
CA GLU A 10 -8.50 -9.42 10.59
C GLU A 10 -8.89 -7.95 10.73
N SER A 11 -8.64 -7.16 9.69
CA SER A 11 -9.17 -5.81 9.56
C SER A 11 -9.03 -5.33 8.12
N ALA A 12 -9.85 -5.86 7.22
CA ALA A 12 -10.03 -5.30 5.89
C ALA A 12 -11.50 -5.43 5.53
N GLY A 13 -12.21 -4.30 5.41
CA GLY A 13 -13.55 -4.32 4.85
C GLY A 13 -14.54 -3.29 5.38
N ARG A 14 -14.13 -2.04 5.67
CA ARG A 14 -15.06 -0.90 5.66
C ARG A 14 -14.39 0.32 5.06
N LEU A 15 -14.46 0.44 3.75
CA LEU A 15 -14.24 1.71 3.06
C LEU A 15 -15.38 2.66 3.47
N PRO A 16 -15.12 3.90 3.90
CA PRO A 16 -16.19 4.88 4.07
C PRO A 16 -16.80 5.19 2.70
N ALA A 17 -18.14 5.09 2.60
CA ALA A 17 -18.88 5.57 1.45
C ALA A 17 -18.54 7.05 1.21
N ALA A 18 -18.26 7.41 -0.05
CA ALA A 18 -17.95 8.78 -0.44
C ALA A 18 -19.08 9.72 0.02
N ALA A 19 -18.75 10.64 0.93
CA ALA A 19 -19.66 11.69 1.34
C ALA A 19 -19.95 12.60 0.14
N GLY A 20 -21.17 12.52 -0.39
CA GLY A 20 -21.63 13.38 -1.47
C GLY A 20 -21.51 14.86 -1.08
N ARG A 21 -20.90 15.67 -1.95
CA ARG A 21 -20.85 17.12 -1.82
C ARG A 21 -22.28 17.66 -1.84
N ARG A 22 -22.78 18.14 -0.70
CA ARG A 22 -23.99 18.96 -0.64
C ARG A 22 -23.60 20.39 -1.02
N THR A 23 -24.13 20.87 -2.14
CA THR A 23 -24.13 22.30 -2.47
C THR A 23 -25.33 22.95 -1.79
N SER A 24 -25.08 23.93 -0.92
CA SER A 24 -26.14 24.76 -0.35
C SER A 24 -26.55 25.80 -1.39
N PRO A 25 -27.85 25.95 -1.74
CA PRO A 25 -28.28 27.10 -2.51
C PRO A 25 -28.17 28.37 -1.67
N TYR A 26 -27.63 29.42 -2.27
CA TYR A 26 -27.60 30.78 -1.74
C TYR A 26 -29.06 31.29 -1.71
N SER A 27 -29.67 31.45 -0.53
CA SER A 27 -30.96 32.15 -0.43
C SER A 27 -30.69 33.65 -0.35
N THR A 28 -30.89 34.37 -1.46
CA THR A 28 -31.06 35.82 -1.45
C THR A 28 -32.46 36.15 -0.94
N ALA A 29 -32.69 35.98 0.35
CA ALA A 29 -33.84 36.57 1.02
C ALA A 29 -33.48 38.02 1.35
N HIS A 30 -33.87 38.94 0.48
CA HIS A 30 -33.94 40.37 0.83
C HIS A 30 -35.07 40.54 1.85
N PRO A 31 -34.81 41.05 3.07
CA PRO A 31 -35.89 41.58 3.89
C PRO A 31 -36.31 42.92 3.27
N GLU A 32 -37.43 42.93 2.55
CA GLU A 32 -38.17 44.16 2.32
C GLU A 32 -38.60 44.72 3.68
N LYS A 33 -37.89 45.74 4.15
CA LYS A 33 -38.39 46.63 5.19
C LYS A 33 -38.92 47.87 4.50
N HIS A 34 -40.25 47.96 4.40
CA HIS A 34 -40.96 49.20 4.20
C HIS A 34 -40.55 50.19 5.31
N GLY A 35 -39.89 51.28 4.92
CA GLY A 35 -39.64 52.42 5.78
C GLY A 35 -40.81 53.39 5.64
N ASP A 36 -41.78 53.27 6.52
CA ASP A 36 -42.77 54.32 6.78
C ASP A 36 -42.14 55.37 7.71
N GLN A 37 -42.31 56.64 7.37
CA GLN A 37 -41.78 57.78 8.13
C GLN A 37 -42.43 57.86 9.52
N GLY A 38 -41.61 57.74 10.59
CA GLY A 38 -42.06 57.93 11.97
C GLY A 38 -40.96 58.52 12.85
N HIS A 39 -41.06 59.81 13.13
CA HIS A 39 -40.14 60.56 13.98
C HIS A 39 -40.28 60.17 15.47
N HIS A 40 -39.37 59.35 15.99
CA HIS A 40 -39.20 59.21 17.45
C HIS A 40 -37.71 59.12 17.81
N HIS A 41 -37.24 60.06 18.63
CA HIS A 41 -35.90 60.08 19.19
C HIS A 41 -35.74 58.93 20.21
N GLU A 42 -35.03 57.87 19.85
CA GLU A 42 -34.52 56.89 20.82
C GLU A 42 -33.15 57.36 21.34
N GLY A 43 -32.97 57.36 22.67
CA GLY A 43 -31.69 57.66 23.32
C GLY A 43 -30.58 56.66 22.97
N PRO A 44 -29.33 56.90 23.38
CA PRO A 44 -28.17 56.15 22.92
C PRO A 44 -28.31 54.66 23.27
N LYS A 45 -28.58 53.83 22.26
CA LYS A 45 -28.56 52.39 22.38
C LYS A 45 -27.09 51.96 22.56
N ALA A 46 -26.80 51.24 23.64
CA ALA A 46 -25.48 50.67 23.86
C ALA A 46 -25.15 49.72 22.69
N GLU A 47 -24.23 50.14 21.82
CA GLU A 47 -23.82 49.34 20.67
C GLU A 47 -22.98 48.15 21.18
N SER A 48 -23.41 46.92 20.85
CA SER A 48 -22.66 45.73 21.26
C SER A 48 -21.31 45.72 20.55
N LEU A 49 -20.23 45.48 21.30
CA LEU A 49 -18.90 45.25 20.74
C LEU A 49 -19.00 44.17 19.66
N GLY A 50 -18.65 44.52 18.42
CA GLY A 50 -18.83 43.63 17.27
C GLY A 50 -18.06 42.31 17.42
N THR A 51 -18.48 41.28 16.69
CA THR A 51 -17.89 39.93 16.75
C THR A 51 -16.36 39.90 16.67
N GLN A 52 -15.77 40.84 15.93
CA GLN A 52 -14.32 41.00 15.78
C GLN A 52 -13.60 41.25 17.11
N PHE A 53 -14.23 41.95 18.06
CA PHE A 53 -13.65 42.20 19.38
C PHE A 53 -13.45 40.90 20.17
N TYR A 54 -14.44 40.00 20.14
CA TYR A 54 -14.33 38.69 20.80
C TYR A 54 -13.33 37.78 20.11
N VAL A 55 -13.25 37.82 18.77
CA VAL A 55 -12.23 37.09 18.01
C VAL A 55 -10.84 37.56 18.39
N ALA A 56 -10.61 38.88 18.50
CA ALA A 56 -9.33 39.43 18.94
C ALA A 56 -9.01 39.01 20.38
N LEU A 57 -10.00 39.04 21.28
CA LEU A 57 -9.83 38.65 22.68
C LEU A 57 -9.45 37.17 22.86
N VAL A 58 -9.88 36.29 21.95
CA VAL A 58 -9.46 34.88 21.93
C VAL A 58 -8.11 34.70 21.22
N MET A 59 -7.87 35.42 20.12
CA MET A 59 -6.63 35.28 19.32
C MET A 59 -5.38 35.70 20.10
N VAL A 60 -5.45 36.75 20.92
CA VAL A 60 -4.30 37.22 21.71
C VAL A 60 -3.77 36.14 22.67
N PRO A 61 -4.55 35.58 23.61
CA PRO A 61 -4.04 34.52 24.48
C PRO A 61 -3.71 33.23 23.71
N LEU A 62 -4.42 32.92 22.62
CA LEU A 62 -4.11 31.76 21.80
C LEU A 62 -2.72 31.89 21.14
N SER A 63 -2.40 33.05 20.57
CA SER A 63 -1.09 33.33 19.97
C SER A 63 0.04 33.28 21.00
N LEU A 64 -0.19 33.79 22.22
CA LEU A 64 0.77 33.69 23.32
C LEU A 64 0.97 32.24 23.77
N GLY A 65 -0.09 31.43 23.81
CA GLY A 65 -0.02 30.01 24.10
C GLY A 65 0.80 29.25 23.06
N VAL A 66 0.52 29.48 21.77
CA VAL A 66 1.30 28.89 20.66
C VAL A 66 2.77 29.30 20.75
N TYR A 67 3.04 30.57 21.05
CA TYR A 67 4.39 31.08 21.19
C TYR A 67 5.15 30.45 22.36
N ALA A 68 4.49 30.28 23.51
CA ALA A 68 5.07 29.63 24.68
C ALA A 68 5.42 28.15 24.41
N VAL A 69 4.56 27.43 23.67
CA VAL A 69 4.78 26.01 23.33
C VAL A 69 5.82 25.83 22.22
N SER A 70 5.94 26.80 21.30
CA SER A 70 6.88 26.74 20.18
C SER A 70 8.34 26.98 20.59
N ARG A 71 8.58 27.68 21.70
CA ARG A 71 9.94 27.99 22.15
C ARG A 71 10.66 26.72 22.66
N PRO A 72 11.94 26.52 22.28
CA PRO A 72 12.76 25.48 22.87
C PRO A 72 12.97 25.75 24.37
N SER A 73 13.16 24.68 25.14
CA SER A 73 13.47 24.78 26.56
C SER A 73 14.79 25.53 26.76
N ALA A 74 14.98 26.18 27.92
CA ALA A 74 16.23 26.84 28.30
C ALA A 74 17.47 25.92 28.17
N ASN A 75 17.24 24.61 28.18
CA ASN A 75 18.27 23.58 28.01
C ASN A 75 18.56 23.23 26.54
N GLY A 76 18.05 24.00 25.57
CA GLY A 76 18.25 23.79 24.13
C GLY A 76 17.48 22.60 23.54
N GLN A 77 16.65 21.91 24.34
CA GLN A 77 15.83 20.80 23.85
C GLN A 77 14.70 21.30 22.96
N PRO A 78 14.38 20.59 21.85
CA PRO A 78 13.28 20.99 20.98
C PRO A 78 11.97 21.02 21.76
N ALA A 79 11.03 21.87 21.32
CA ALA A 79 9.68 21.88 21.87
C ALA A 79 9.09 20.46 21.88
N ALA A 80 8.26 20.13 22.87
CA ALA A 80 7.69 18.79 23.04
C ALA A 80 6.96 18.30 21.77
N PHE A 81 6.31 19.21 21.06
CA PHE A 81 5.65 18.93 19.78
C PHE A 81 6.65 18.56 18.67
N THR A 82 7.78 19.25 18.58
CA THR A 82 8.86 18.92 17.64
C THR A 82 9.46 17.55 17.96
N ASN A 83 9.69 17.24 19.24
CA ASN A 83 10.20 15.91 19.64
C ASN A 83 9.24 14.79 19.27
N TYR A 84 7.93 15.01 19.45
CA TYR A 84 6.91 14.04 19.05
C TYR A 84 6.92 13.79 17.53
N ILE A 85 6.92 14.86 16.72
CA ILE A 85 7.01 14.75 15.26
C ILE A 85 8.32 14.06 14.85
N SER A 86 9.45 14.44 15.45
CA SER A 86 10.74 13.83 15.14
C SER A 86 10.76 12.34 15.49
N SER A 87 10.23 11.94 16.66
CA SER A 87 10.20 10.53 17.07
C SER A 87 9.42 9.66 16.08
N THR A 88 8.20 10.07 15.76
CA THR A 88 7.33 9.35 14.81
C THR A 88 7.93 9.28 13.41
N TYR A 89 8.52 10.37 12.92
CA TYR A 89 9.12 10.39 11.59
C TYR A 89 10.44 9.60 11.50
N ASN A 90 11.21 9.57 12.58
CA ASN A 90 12.46 8.79 12.64
C ASN A 90 12.17 7.29 12.59
N GLU A 91 11.13 6.79 13.25
CA GLU A 91 10.71 5.37 13.14
C GLU A 91 10.43 4.97 11.69
N TYR A 92 9.78 5.83 10.91
CA TYR A 92 9.55 5.58 9.48
C TYR A 92 10.85 5.54 8.68
N LYS A 93 11.80 6.44 8.97
CA LYS A 93 13.11 6.43 8.31
C LYS A 93 13.89 5.16 8.63
N ASP A 94 13.90 4.74 9.89
CA ASP A 94 14.64 3.55 10.33
C ASP A 94 14.05 2.29 9.71
N THR A 95 12.72 2.17 9.67
CA THR A 95 12.07 1.02 9.04
C THR A 95 12.30 0.98 7.52
N TRP A 96 12.31 2.12 6.85
CA TRP A 96 12.65 2.20 5.43
C TRP A 96 14.11 1.85 5.17
N ALA A 97 15.03 2.36 5.99
CA ALA A 97 16.45 2.04 5.92
C ALA A 97 16.67 0.53 6.10
N ALA A 98 16.06 -0.07 7.13
CA ALA A 98 16.16 -1.50 7.41
C ALA A 98 15.65 -2.38 6.25
N ARG A 99 14.52 -2.00 5.64
CA ARG A 99 13.99 -2.70 4.45
C ARG A 99 14.94 -2.57 3.27
N ASN A 100 15.45 -1.38 3.01
CA ASN A 100 16.38 -1.15 1.91
C ASN A 100 17.67 -1.96 2.11
N THR A 101 18.21 -2.01 3.32
CA THR A 101 19.39 -2.83 3.63
C THR A 101 19.14 -4.33 3.42
N LEU A 102 17.95 -4.84 3.75
CA LEU A 102 17.60 -6.23 3.49
C LEU A 102 17.49 -6.50 1.98
N HIS A 103 16.90 -5.57 1.22
CA HIS A 103 16.81 -5.69 -0.24
C HIS A 103 18.19 -5.64 -0.92
N THR A 104 19.08 -4.74 -0.49
CA THR A 104 20.44 -4.68 -1.05
C THR A 104 21.23 -5.93 -0.70
N ALA A 105 21.17 -6.41 0.54
CA ALA A 105 21.84 -7.66 0.95
C ALA A 105 21.31 -8.87 0.17
N ALA A 106 19.99 -8.96 -0.04
CA ALA A 106 19.39 -10.01 -0.85
C ALA A 106 19.87 -9.94 -2.31
N LEU A 107 19.92 -8.73 -2.89
CA LEU A 107 20.40 -8.53 -4.26
C LEU A 107 21.89 -8.90 -4.41
N GLU A 108 22.72 -8.54 -3.43
CA GLU A 108 24.14 -8.90 -3.39
C GLU A 108 24.32 -10.42 -3.31
N SER A 109 23.55 -11.10 -2.45
CA SER A 109 23.59 -12.57 -2.37
C SER A 109 23.16 -13.23 -3.66
N ALA A 110 22.12 -12.72 -4.34
CA ALA A 110 21.65 -13.23 -5.62
C ALA A 110 22.64 -12.95 -6.76
N ALA A 111 23.33 -11.81 -6.73
CA ALA A 111 24.38 -11.49 -7.69
C ALA A 111 25.60 -12.42 -7.52
N PHE A 112 25.99 -12.71 -6.28
CA PHE A 112 27.04 -13.67 -5.98
C PHE A 112 26.67 -15.08 -6.46
N ASP A 113 25.44 -15.52 -6.18
CA ASP A 113 24.92 -16.81 -6.60
C ASP A 113 24.89 -16.95 -8.13
N ARG A 114 24.42 -15.90 -8.82
CA ARG A 114 24.43 -15.83 -10.28
C ARG A 114 25.85 -15.95 -10.84
N ASN A 115 26.84 -15.31 -10.22
CA ASN A 115 28.22 -15.42 -10.66
C ASN A 115 28.74 -16.87 -10.52
N LEU A 116 28.41 -17.54 -9.41
CA LEU A 116 28.77 -18.94 -9.18
C LEU A 116 28.15 -19.88 -10.22
N PHE A 117 26.88 -19.65 -10.58
CA PHE A 117 26.13 -20.52 -11.49
C PHE A 117 26.12 -20.05 -12.95
N GLN A 118 26.86 -19.01 -13.31
CA GLN A 118 26.82 -18.43 -14.66
C GLN A 118 27.16 -19.45 -15.77
N SER A 119 28.05 -20.39 -15.49
CA SER A 119 28.48 -21.44 -16.41
C SER A 119 27.75 -22.79 -16.22
N THR A 120 26.91 -22.90 -15.19
CA THR A 120 26.20 -24.15 -14.89
C THR A 120 24.98 -24.29 -15.79
N PRO A 121 24.84 -25.39 -16.56
CA PRO A 121 23.62 -25.64 -17.30
C PRO A 121 22.46 -25.86 -16.31
N GLY A 122 21.44 -25.01 -16.38
CA GLY A 122 20.25 -25.15 -15.53
C GLY A 122 19.56 -26.50 -15.71
N SER A 123 18.93 -27.00 -14.64
CA SER A 123 18.18 -28.25 -14.71
C SER A 123 17.01 -28.10 -15.69
N ARG A 124 17.00 -28.90 -16.77
CA ARG A 124 15.88 -28.96 -17.73
C ARG A 124 14.60 -29.53 -17.13
N HIS A 125 14.71 -30.16 -15.96
CA HIS A 125 13.64 -30.85 -15.26
C HIS A 125 13.47 -30.17 -13.91
N ILE A 126 12.23 -29.92 -13.51
CA ILE A 126 11.89 -29.43 -12.18
C ILE A 126 11.58 -30.67 -11.35
N GLU A 127 12.39 -30.95 -10.34
CA GLU A 127 12.10 -32.02 -9.38
C GLU A 127 10.96 -31.58 -8.47
N LEU A 128 9.76 -32.04 -8.79
CA LEU A 128 8.59 -31.82 -7.94
C LEU A 128 8.52 -32.95 -6.93
N ARG A 129 8.31 -32.61 -5.66
CA ARG A 129 8.15 -33.62 -4.60
C ARG A 129 6.88 -34.47 -4.77
N PHE A 130 5.88 -33.89 -5.41
CA PHE A 130 4.62 -34.53 -5.80
C PHE A 130 3.94 -33.67 -6.90
N PRO A 131 3.16 -34.27 -7.81
CA PRO A 131 2.58 -33.58 -8.96
C PRO A 131 1.47 -32.56 -8.60
N GLU A 132 0.82 -32.70 -7.44
CA GLU A 132 -0.31 -31.87 -7.02
C GLU A 132 0.10 -30.44 -6.64
N ILE A 133 1.40 -30.14 -6.56
CA ILE A 133 1.89 -28.80 -6.23
C ILE A 133 1.43 -27.74 -7.24
N PHE A 134 1.16 -28.12 -8.50
CA PHE A 134 0.58 -27.23 -9.50
C PHE A 134 -0.86 -26.80 -9.21
N ASN A 135 -1.54 -27.52 -8.32
CA ASN A 135 -2.89 -27.19 -7.85
C ASN A 135 -2.87 -26.50 -6.48
N THR A 136 -1.71 -26.08 -5.99
CA THR A 136 -1.62 -25.33 -4.73
C THR A 136 -1.92 -23.85 -4.97
N GLY A 137 -2.96 -23.34 -4.32
CA GLY A 137 -3.45 -21.98 -4.48
C GLY A 137 -4.72 -21.74 -3.68
N SER A 138 -5.21 -20.49 -3.68
CA SER A 138 -6.49 -20.17 -3.05
C SER A 138 -7.64 -20.80 -3.84
N PRO A 139 -8.52 -21.60 -3.22
CA PRO A 139 -9.68 -22.19 -3.91
C PRO A 139 -10.71 -21.14 -4.34
N HIS A 140 -10.63 -19.93 -3.76
CA HIS A 140 -11.49 -18.80 -4.05
C HIS A 140 -10.62 -17.68 -4.64
N ASN A 141 -11.03 -17.11 -5.77
CA ASN A 141 -10.27 -16.13 -6.58
C ASN A 141 -9.26 -16.72 -7.58
N VAL A 142 -9.72 -17.64 -8.44
CA VAL A 142 -8.95 -18.15 -9.58
C VAL A 142 -9.55 -17.60 -10.87
N VAL A 143 -8.72 -17.11 -11.80
CA VAL A 143 -9.18 -16.66 -13.13
C VAL A 143 -9.83 -17.85 -13.85
N ALA A 144 -10.95 -17.62 -14.54
CA ALA A 144 -11.62 -18.66 -15.32
C ALA A 144 -10.62 -19.35 -16.27
N GLY A 145 -10.53 -20.68 -16.19
CA GLY A 145 -9.56 -21.49 -16.95
C GLY A 145 -8.23 -21.80 -16.24
N GLN A 146 -7.98 -21.24 -15.05
CA GLN A 146 -6.81 -21.53 -14.21
C GLN A 146 -7.11 -22.40 -12.98
N GLY A 147 -8.29 -23.04 -12.93
CA GLY A 147 -8.67 -23.93 -11.83
C GLY A 147 -7.77 -25.17 -11.70
N ALA A 148 -8.02 -25.97 -10.66
CA ALA A 148 -7.30 -27.23 -10.43
C ALA A 148 -7.28 -28.08 -11.71
N ARG A 149 -6.08 -28.33 -12.23
CA ARG A 149 -5.89 -29.08 -13.48
C ARG A 149 -5.84 -30.57 -13.17
N ASN A 150 -6.45 -31.37 -14.05
CA ASN A 150 -6.29 -32.81 -14.01
C ASN A 150 -4.84 -33.16 -14.42
N MET A 151 -4.07 -33.64 -13.46
CA MET A 151 -2.64 -33.96 -13.67
C MET A 151 -2.45 -35.19 -14.57
N ASP A 152 -3.39 -36.13 -14.57
CA ASP A 152 -3.28 -37.36 -15.37
C ASP A 152 -3.32 -37.05 -16.87
N GLN A 153 -4.15 -36.08 -17.28
CA GLN A 153 -4.20 -35.61 -18.67
C GLN A 153 -2.89 -34.93 -19.09
N LEU A 154 -2.26 -34.19 -18.17
CA LEU A 154 -0.99 -33.53 -18.43
C LEU A 154 0.14 -34.55 -18.61
N VAL A 155 0.18 -35.56 -17.74
CA VAL A 155 1.13 -36.68 -17.82
C VAL A 155 0.98 -37.40 -19.15
N ALA A 156 -0.24 -37.83 -19.50
CA ALA A 156 -0.51 -38.54 -20.75
C ALA A 156 -0.11 -37.73 -22.01
N HIS A 157 -0.33 -36.41 -22.00
CA HIS A 157 0.10 -35.53 -23.09
C HIS A 157 1.62 -35.51 -23.26
N TYR A 158 2.37 -35.38 -22.16
CA TYR A 158 3.83 -35.35 -22.23
C TYR A 158 4.44 -36.71 -22.53
N GLU A 159 3.85 -37.81 -22.05
CA GLU A 159 4.25 -39.17 -22.42
C GLU A 159 4.12 -39.39 -23.92
N LYS A 160 2.96 -39.03 -24.50
CA LYS A 160 2.76 -39.10 -25.95
C LYS A 160 3.78 -38.26 -26.70
N LYS A 161 4.00 -37.02 -26.27
CA LYS A 161 4.98 -36.12 -26.90
C LYS A 161 6.40 -36.69 -26.85
N ASN A 162 6.78 -37.34 -25.76
CA ASN A 162 8.09 -37.97 -25.61
C ASN A 162 8.23 -39.18 -26.55
N ALA A 163 7.22 -40.05 -26.61
CA ALA A 163 7.19 -41.19 -27.54
C ALA A 163 7.33 -40.72 -29.00
N ASP A 164 6.55 -39.70 -29.41
CA ASP A 164 6.62 -39.12 -30.75
C ASP A 164 8.02 -38.54 -31.07
N MET A 165 8.69 -37.95 -30.07
CA MET A 165 10.06 -37.43 -30.25
C MET A 165 11.09 -38.56 -30.33
N GLU A 166 10.93 -39.63 -29.57
CA GLU A 166 11.82 -40.80 -29.63
C GLU A 166 11.73 -41.49 -30.99
N GLU A 167 10.51 -41.70 -31.51
CA GLU A 167 10.33 -42.23 -32.85
C GLU A 167 11.01 -41.37 -33.92
N LYS A 168 10.90 -40.03 -33.82
CA LYS A 168 11.58 -39.10 -34.73
C LYS A 168 13.10 -39.20 -34.62
N LYS A 169 13.64 -39.33 -33.41
CA LYS A 169 15.09 -39.50 -33.19
C LYS A 169 15.58 -40.83 -33.77
N VAL A 170 14.87 -41.93 -33.54
CA VAL A 170 15.22 -43.25 -34.10
C VAL A 170 15.20 -43.21 -35.63
N LYS A 171 14.16 -42.62 -36.23
CA LYS A 171 14.10 -42.42 -37.69
C LYS A 171 15.25 -41.57 -38.23
N ALA A 172 15.59 -40.47 -37.55
CA ALA A 172 16.71 -39.62 -37.94
C ALA A 172 18.08 -40.31 -37.80
N LEU A 173 18.26 -41.14 -36.77
CA LEU A 173 19.47 -41.94 -36.59
C LEU A 173 19.59 -43.04 -37.65
N ALA A 174 18.48 -43.72 -37.96
CA ALA A 174 18.43 -44.72 -39.03
C ALA A 174 18.75 -44.10 -40.40
N ALA A 175 18.21 -42.92 -40.71
CA ALA A 175 18.52 -42.19 -41.93
C ALA A 175 20.01 -41.82 -42.01
N ARG A 176 20.58 -41.25 -40.93
CA ARG A 176 22.02 -40.92 -40.87
C ARG A 176 22.93 -42.14 -40.99
N ALA A 177 22.54 -43.29 -40.43
CA ALA A 177 23.30 -44.53 -40.54
C ALA A 177 23.20 -45.17 -41.94
N ALA A 178 22.13 -44.89 -42.68
CA ALA A 178 21.98 -45.29 -44.08
C ALA A 178 22.79 -44.40 -45.03
N GLU A 179 22.96 -43.11 -44.71
CA GLU A 179 23.79 -42.17 -45.49
C GLU A 179 25.30 -42.37 -45.30
N SER A 180 25.74 -43.04 -44.24
CA SER A 180 27.16 -43.30 -43.95
C SER A 180 27.69 -44.65 -44.44
N LYS A 181 26.86 -45.44 -45.14
CA LYS A 181 27.23 -46.67 -45.85
C LYS A 181 27.34 -46.41 -47.35
#